data_AF-A0A927NLC7-F1
#
_entry.id   AF-A0A927NLC7-F1
#
_cell.length_a   1.000
_cell.length_b   1.000
_cell.length_c   1.000
_cell.angle_alpha   90.00
_cell.angle_beta   90.00
_cell.angle_gamma   90.00
#
_symmetry.space_group_name_H-M   'P 1'
#
loop_
_entity.id
_entity.type
_entity.pdbx_description
1 polymer ?
#
loop_
_entity_poly.entity_id
_entity_poly.type
_entity_poly.pdbx_seq_one_letter_code
_entity_poly.pdbx_strand_id
1 'polypeptide(L)' 'MLPKQSKYKELSPALQNVMDYLNKALAKGSRYISYTDIGKALEKKRSKHAVAYAINRLRQLGYVRVRDGKLSLI' A
#
# COMPACT_ATOMS: atom_id res chain seq x y z
N MET A 1 -12.57 -14.24 7.52
CA MET A 1 -11.63 -14.59 6.45
C MET A 1 -11.51 -13.39 5.52
N LEU A 2 -10.36 -12.72 5.47
CA LEU A 2 -10.13 -11.62 4.51
C LEU A 2 -10.25 -12.18 3.08
N PRO A 3 -10.98 -11.51 2.18
CA PRO A 3 -11.23 -12.05 0.85
C PRO A 3 -9.91 -12.17 0.07
N LYS A 4 -9.56 -13.44 -0.19
CA LYS A 4 -8.81 -13.97 -1.33
C LYS A 4 -7.55 -13.19 -1.72
N GLN A 5 -6.42 -13.73 -1.25
CA GLN A 5 -5.08 -13.46 -1.78
C GLN A 5 -4.95 -13.66 -3.31
N SER A 6 -5.93 -14.31 -3.97
CA SER A 6 -5.90 -14.56 -5.42
C SER A 6 -6.01 -13.32 -6.31
N LYS A 7 -6.57 -12.19 -5.86
CA LYS A 7 -6.57 -10.95 -6.66
C LYS A 7 -5.20 -10.25 -6.68
N TYR A 8 -4.25 -10.67 -5.84
CA TYR A 8 -2.94 -10.04 -5.73
C TYR A 8 -1.85 -10.68 -6.60
N LYS A 9 -2.13 -11.81 -7.27
CA LYS A 9 -1.14 -12.50 -8.11
C LYS A 9 -0.75 -11.71 -9.38
N GLU A 10 -1.57 -10.75 -9.81
CA GLU A 10 -1.27 -9.88 -10.96
C GLU A 10 -0.69 -8.51 -10.56
N LEU A 11 -0.50 -8.26 -9.27
CA LEU A 11 0.12 -7.02 -8.82
C LEU A 11 1.63 -7.09 -9.05
N SER A 12 2.20 -6.02 -9.60
CA SER A 12 3.64 -5.91 -9.75
C SER A 12 4.34 -6.08 -8.38
N PRO A 13 5.59 -6.53 -8.33
CA PRO A 13 6.31 -6.70 -7.06
C PRO A 13 6.33 -5.43 -6.19
N ALA A 14 6.27 -4.24 -6.80
CA ALA A 14 6.16 -2.97 -6.09
C ALA A 14 4.80 -2.80 -5.39
N LEU A 15 3.71 -3.16 -6.07
CA LEU A 15 2.35 -3.14 -5.52
C LEU A 15 2.21 -4.10 -4.35
N GLN A 16 2.78 -5.30 -4.47
CA GLN A 16 2.71 -6.31 -3.44
C GLN A 16 3.46 -5.88 -2.16
N ASN A 17 4.62 -5.23 -2.30
CA ASN A 17 5.37 -4.69 -1.16
C ASN A 17 4.62 -3.55 -0.46
N VAL A 18 3.99 -2.64 -1.21
CA VAL A 18 3.14 -1.58 -0.62
C VAL A 18 1.99 -2.20 0.16
N MET A 19 1.35 -3.22 -0.41
CA MET A 19 0.22 -3.88 0.22
C MET A 19 0.62 -4.67 1.47
N ASP A 20 1.76 -5.36 1.45
CA ASP A 20 2.30 -6.08 2.60
C ASP A 20 2.65 -5.11 3.75
N TYR A 21 3.23 -3.96 3.42
CA TYR A 21 3.49 -2.91 4.41
C TYR A 21 2.19 -2.36 5.01
N LEU A 22 1.18 -2.08 4.18
CA LEU A 22 -0.14 -1.61 4.64
C LEU A 22 -0.80 -2.63 5.58
N ASN A 23 -0.81 -3.91 5.19
CA ASN A 23 -1.37 -4.99 6.02
C ASN A 23 -0.63 -5.14 7.36
N LYS A 24 0.71 -5.10 7.36
CA LYS A 24 1.51 -5.17 8.58
C LYS A 24 1.26 -3.99 9.51
N ALA A 25 1.13 -2.79 8.97
CA ALA A 25 0.84 -1.60 9.75
C ALA A 25 -0.57 -1.66 10.35
N LEU A 26 -1.58 -2.11 9.59
CA LEU A 26 -2.92 -2.36 10.14
C LEU A 26 -2.93 -3.44 11.22
N ALA A 27 -2.20 -4.55 11.02
CA ALA A 27 -2.09 -5.64 12.00
C ALA A 27 -1.46 -5.17 13.33
N LYS A 28 -0.60 -4.15 13.27
CA LYS A 28 -0.05 -3.46 14.45
C LYS A 28 -1.02 -2.45 15.09
N GLY A 29 -2.25 -2.34 14.60
CA GLY A 29 -3.26 -1.38 15.07
C GLY A 29 -3.07 0.04 14.51
N SER A 30 -2.21 0.24 13.51
CA SER A 30 -2.05 1.56 12.89
C SER A 30 -3.29 1.87 12.05
N ARG A 31 -4.15 2.74 12.54
CA ARG A 31 -5.39 3.14 11.85
C ARG A 31 -5.15 3.99 10.59
N TYR A 32 -3.98 4.63 10.51
CA TYR A 32 -3.60 5.53 9.44
C TYR A 32 -2.13 5.35 9.11
N ILE A 33 -1.81 5.33 7.82
CA ILE A 33 -0.44 5.19 7.34
C ILE A 33 -0.15 6.37 6.44
N SER A 34 0.89 7.15 6.76
CA SER A 34 1.26 8.31 5.94
C SER A 34 1.87 7.87 4.62
N TYR A 35 1.51 8.56 3.54
CA TYR A 35 2.14 8.37 2.22
C TYR A 35 3.67 8.47 2.29
N THR A 36 4.17 9.40 3.10
CA THR A 36 5.61 9.63 3.29
C THR A 36 6.30 8.48 4.00
N ASP A 37 5.61 7.82 4.94
CA ASP A 37 6.19 6.70 5.71
C ASP A 37 6.31 5.45 4.84
N ILE A 38 5.31 5.20 3.97
CA ILE A 38 5.41 4.13 2.97
C ILE A 38 6.53 4.44 1.97
N GLY A 39 6.60 5.70 1.52
CA GLY A 39 7.68 6.20 0.69
C GLY A 39 9.04 5.86 1.27
N LYS A 40 9.32 6.31 2.50
CA LYS A 40 10.59 6.07 3.21
C LYS A 40 10.86 4.59 3.48
N ALA A 41 9.84 3.83 3.90
CA ALA A 41 9.99 2.42 4.22
C ALA A 41 10.34 1.59 2.97
N LEU A 42 9.81 1.98 1.81
CA LEU A 42 10.04 1.29 0.55
C LEU A 42 11.15 1.92 -0.29
N GLU A 43 11.61 3.14 0.02
CA GLU A 43 12.70 3.84 -0.68
C GLU A 43 14.00 3.05 -0.66
N LYS A 44 14.28 2.35 0.45
CA LYS A 44 15.43 1.43 0.58
C LYS A 44 15.38 0.25 -0.40
N LYS A 45 14.21 -0.07 -0.97
CA LYS A 45 13.99 -1.23 -1.85
C LYS A 45 13.55 -0.84 -3.27
N ARG A 46 13.06 0.39 -3.49
CA ARG A 46 12.45 0.87 -4.75
C ARG A 46 12.54 2.39 -4.87
N SER A 47 12.58 2.91 -6.09
CA SER A 47 12.47 4.36 -6.35
C SER A 47 11.13 4.93 -5.86
N LYS A 48 11.15 6.16 -5.33
CA LYS A 48 9.98 6.94 -4.89
C LYS A 48 8.84 6.96 -5.93
N HIS A 49 9.20 6.96 -7.22
CA HIS A 49 8.23 6.92 -8.33
C HIS A 49 7.47 5.59 -8.42
N ALA A 50 8.14 4.47 -8.16
CA ALA A 50 7.50 3.15 -8.17
C ALA A 50 6.53 2.99 -7.00
N VAL A 51 6.86 3.56 -5.84
CA VAL A 51 5.98 3.58 -4.66
C VAL A 51 4.76 4.45 -4.91
N ALA A 52 4.96 5.64 -5.49
CA ALA A 52 3.88 6.53 -5.89
C ALA A 52 2.91 5.86 -6.88
N TYR A 53 3.46 5.23 -7.91
CA TYR A 53 2.69 4.48 -8.91
C TYR A 53 1.88 3.35 -8.27
N ALA A 54 2.50 2.56 -7.39
CA ALA A 54 1.84 1.45 -6.71
C ALA A 54 0.68 1.93 -5.82
N ILE A 55 0.89 2.98 -5.03
CA ILE A 55 -0.18 3.55 -4.19
C ILE A 55 -1.33 4.07 -5.06
N ASN A 56 -1.02 4.80 -6.13
CA ASN A 56 -2.04 5.35 -7.02
C ASN A 56 -2.82 4.24 -7.74
N ARG A 57 -2.15 3.15 -8.12
CA ARG A 57 -2.79 1.98 -8.73
C ARG A 57 -3.68 1.23 -7.74
N LEU A 58 -3.25 1.06 -6.48
CA LEU A 58 -4.11 0.49 -5.42
C LEU A 58 -5.34 1.37 -5.17
N ARG A 59 -5.20 2.70 -5.27
CA ARG A 59 -6.31 3.65 -5.15
C ARG A 59 -7.33 3.48 -6.28
N GLN A 60 -6.86 3.41 -7.53
CA GLN A 60 -7.71 3.17 -8.70
C GLN A 60 -8.44 1.83 -8.63
N LEU A 61 -7.79 0.80 -8.11
CA LEU A 61 -8.37 -0.52 -7.92
C LEU A 61 -9.34 -0.60 -6.73
N GLY A 62 -9.48 0.47 -5.94
CA GLY A 62 -10.38 0.54 -4.80
C GLY A 62 -9.88 -0.17 -3.55
N TYR A 63 -8.61 -0.55 -3.48
CA TYR A 63 -8.03 -1.20 -2.29
C TYR A 63 -7.66 -0.22 -1.20
N VAL A 64 -7.27 1.01 -1.57
CA VAL A 64 -6.87 2.05 -0.62
C VAL A 64 -7.60 3.35 -0.90
N ARG A 65 -7.97 4.06 0.16
CA ARG A 65 -8.39 5.45 0.13
C ARG A 65 -7.23 6.33 0.56
N VAL A 66 -7.01 7.43 -0.17
CA VAL A 66 -6.08 8.48 0.25
C VAL A 66 -6.90 9.69 0.66
N ARG A 67 -6.74 10.15 1.90
CA ARG A 67 -7.36 11.37 2.43
C ARG A 67 -6.34 12.13 3.27
N ASP A 68 -6.11 13.40 2.97
CA ASP A 68 -5.17 14.29 3.69
C ASP A 68 -3.75 13.70 3.85
N GLY A 69 -3.23 13.05 2.80
CA GLY A 69 -1.91 12.39 2.81
C GLY A 69 -1.85 11.08 3.61
N LYS A 70 -2.97 10.62 4.16
CA LYS A 70 -3.11 9.35 4.88
C LYS A 70 -3.77 8.30 4.01
N LEU A 71 -3.27 7.08 4.12
CA LEU A 71 -3.79 5.88 3.48
C LEU A 71 -4.64 5.07 4.46
N SER A 72 -5.80 4.64 3.99
CA SER A 72 -6.71 3.73 4.68
C SER A 72 -7.09 2.60 3.73
N LEU A 73 -7.11 1.36 4.21
CA LEU A 73 -7.65 0.24 3.44
C LEU A 73 -9.19 0.30 3.45
N ILE A 74 -9.80 -0.06 2.32
CA ILE A 74 -11.26 -0.12 2.12
C ILE A 74 -11.71 -1.58 2.18
#